data_AF-A0AAV9QWR9-F1
#
_entry.id   AF-A0AAV9QWR9-F1
#
_cell.length_a   1.000
_cell.length_b   1.000
_cell.length_c   1.000
_cell.angle_alpha   90.00
_cell.angle_beta   90.00
_cell.angle_gamma   90.00
#
_symmetry.space_group_name_H-M   'P 1'
#
loop_
_entity.id
_entity.type
_entity.pdbx_description
1 polymer ?
#
loop_
_entity_poly.entity_id
_entity_poly.type
_entity_poly.pdbx_seq_one_letter_code
_entity_poly.pdbx_strand_id
1 'polypeptide(L)'
;MTCLFEPKDCRYELERDSSMDPSLTEMTEKAIEILRKNPKGFFLFVEDKGRIDHAHHGTQAKKALHEAVEFDRAIGRAAELTSELDTLTVVTADHSHVFAFGGYSARGNSVVGVSRSLAEDKKHFTTAVYGNGPGYQIVNGTRPDMNESISSMNDYKQQTPVPLDSETHGIEDVAIFAKGPMSHLFHGVQEQSYIPHVMAYAACIEPYENCELVPGNGGGIHPSLLLLLMGLLLTLCSA
;
A
#
# COMPACT_ATOMS: atom_id res chain seq x y z
N MET A 1 -3.23 -22.14 11.46
CA MET A 1 -2.50 -22.66 10.29
C MET A 1 -1.49 -21.59 9.92
N THR A 2 -0.21 -21.94 9.86
CA THR A 2 0.87 -21.02 9.51
C THR A 2 1.36 -21.41 8.13
N CYS A 3 1.51 -20.43 7.23
CA CYS A 3 1.98 -20.65 5.87
C CYS A 3 3.28 -19.85 5.65
N LEU A 4 4.35 -20.55 5.28
CA LEU A 4 5.65 -19.98 4.93
C LEU A 4 5.96 -20.44 3.50
N PHE A 5 6.05 -19.51 2.56
CA PHE A 5 6.12 -19.83 1.12
C PHE A 5 7.55 -19.88 0.58
N GLU A 6 8.48 -19.15 1.23
CA GLU A 6 9.91 -19.14 0.88
C GLU A 6 10.77 -19.36 2.14
N PRO A 7 12.03 -19.83 2.03
CA PRO A 7 12.93 -20.00 3.18
C PRO A 7 13.25 -18.69 3.91
N LYS A 8 13.11 -17.56 3.23
CA LYS A 8 13.30 -16.21 3.76
C LYS A 8 12.21 -15.27 3.21
N ASP A 9 12.60 -14.29 2.43
CA ASP A 9 11.69 -13.29 1.86
C ASP A 9 10.98 -13.88 0.62
N CYS A 10 9.65 -13.76 0.55
CA CYS A 10 8.86 -14.16 -0.63
C CYS A 10 9.39 -13.46 -1.89
N ARG A 11 9.38 -14.08 -3.07
CA ARG A 11 9.94 -13.45 -4.30
C ARG A 11 9.26 -12.11 -4.63
N TYR A 12 9.98 -11.27 -5.40
CA TYR A 12 9.36 -10.12 -6.06
C TYR A 12 8.24 -10.61 -6.99
N GLU A 13 7.15 -9.88 -7.09
CA GLU A 13 6.00 -10.13 -7.96
C GLU A 13 6.41 -10.30 -9.41
N LEU A 14 7.36 -9.49 -9.90
CA LEU A 14 7.92 -9.63 -11.26
C LEU A 14 8.61 -10.98 -11.52
N GLU A 15 8.99 -11.69 -10.46
CA GLU A 15 9.79 -12.92 -10.49
C GLU A 15 9.07 -14.09 -9.80
N ARG A 16 7.80 -13.89 -9.40
CA ARG A 16 7.01 -14.87 -8.66
C ARG A 16 6.65 -16.06 -9.56
N ASP A 17 6.79 -17.26 -9.04
CA ASP A 17 6.25 -18.46 -9.68
C ASP A 17 4.81 -18.66 -9.19
N SER A 18 3.83 -18.28 -10.02
CA SER A 18 2.41 -18.36 -9.65
C SER A 18 1.90 -19.78 -9.43
N SER A 19 2.66 -20.82 -9.77
CA SER A 19 2.30 -22.20 -9.46
C SER A 19 2.71 -22.64 -8.06
N MET A 20 3.65 -21.93 -7.43
CA MET A 20 4.24 -22.27 -6.15
C MET A 20 3.93 -21.22 -5.06
N ASP A 21 3.93 -19.95 -5.45
CA ASP A 21 3.85 -18.81 -4.54
C ASP A 21 2.56 -18.01 -4.75
N PRO A 22 1.75 -17.79 -3.69
CA PRO A 22 0.60 -16.91 -3.78
C PRO A 22 1.05 -15.44 -3.92
N SER A 23 0.24 -14.65 -4.63
CA SER A 23 0.38 -13.20 -4.61
C SER A 23 -0.03 -12.62 -3.26
N LEU A 24 0.32 -11.35 -3.01
CA LEU A 24 -0.15 -10.67 -1.79
C LEU A 24 -1.68 -10.55 -1.78
N THR A 25 -2.27 -10.32 -2.94
CA THR A 25 -3.73 -10.30 -3.12
C THR A 25 -4.36 -11.62 -2.68
N GLU A 26 -3.81 -12.76 -3.12
CA GLU A 26 -4.31 -14.09 -2.75
C GLU A 26 -4.13 -14.40 -1.26
N MET A 27 -2.99 -14.00 -0.68
CA MET A 27 -2.74 -14.13 0.77
C MET A 27 -3.73 -13.29 1.58
N THR A 28 -3.98 -12.05 1.16
CA THR A 28 -4.91 -11.12 1.82
C THR A 28 -6.34 -11.65 1.79
N GLU A 29 -6.79 -12.10 0.61
CA GLU A 29 -8.09 -12.74 0.46
C GLU A 29 -8.22 -13.94 1.39
N LYS A 30 -7.22 -14.81 1.41
CA LYS A 30 -7.29 -16.01 2.25
C LYS A 30 -7.30 -15.68 3.74
N ALA A 31 -6.55 -14.68 4.16
CA ALA A 31 -6.55 -14.21 5.54
C ALA A 31 -7.95 -13.70 5.94
N ILE A 32 -8.57 -12.86 5.11
CA ILE A 32 -9.92 -12.33 5.36
C ILE A 32 -10.96 -13.45 5.41
N GLU A 33 -10.92 -14.43 4.50
CA GLU A 33 -11.83 -15.59 4.51
C GLU A 33 -11.80 -16.38 5.82
N ILE A 34 -10.61 -16.48 6.44
CA ILE A 34 -10.41 -17.18 7.70
C ILE A 34 -10.85 -16.30 8.86
N LEU A 35 -10.36 -15.05 8.91
CA LEU A 35 -10.56 -14.13 10.03
C LEU A 35 -12.01 -13.68 10.19
N ARG A 36 -12.74 -13.47 9.08
CA ARG A 36 -14.15 -13.06 9.09
C ARG A 36 -15.10 -14.06 9.76
N LYS A 37 -14.64 -15.28 10.05
CA LYS A 37 -15.42 -16.29 10.79
C LYS A 37 -15.60 -15.93 12.27
N ASN A 38 -14.79 -15.01 12.81
CA ASN A 38 -14.95 -14.54 14.18
C ASN A 38 -16.04 -13.47 14.26
N PRO A 39 -17.16 -13.69 14.97
CA PRO A 39 -18.23 -12.71 15.10
C PRO A 39 -17.84 -11.46 15.91
N LYS A 40 -16.69 -11.49 16.62
CA LYS A 40 -16.14 -10.31 17.32
C LYS A 40 -15.27 -9.42 16.42
N GLY A 41 -15.18 -9.72 15.13
CA GLY A 41 -14.29 -9.03 14.20
C GLY A 41 -12.86 -9.55 14.24
N PHE A 42 -11.97 -8.85 13.54
CA PHE A 42 -10.56 -9.20 13.43
C PHE A 42 -9.69 -7.96 13.23
N PHE A 43 -8.41 -8.10 13.57
CA PHE A 43 -7.35 -7.22 13.11
C PHE A 43 -6.55 -7.97 12.04
N LEU A 44 -6.22 -7.27 10.96
CA LEU A 44 -5.39 -7.81 9.88
C LEU A 44 -4.31 -6.78 9.53
N PHE A 45 -3.06 -7.21 9.58
CA PHE A 45 -1.92 -6.47 9.07
C PHE A 45 -1.48 -7.11 7.75
N VAL A 46 -1.38 -6.30 6.70
CA VAL A 46 -0.91 -6.71 5.38
C VAL A 46 0.25 -5.80 5.02
N GLU A 47 1.42 -6.41 4.79
CA GLU A 47 2.61 -5.76 4.28
C GLU A 47 2.93 -6.38 2.93
N ASP A 48 3.53 -5.61 2.01
CA ASP A 48 3.91 -6.02 0.67
C ASP A 48 5.06 -7.05 0.62
N LYS A 49 5.21 -7.86 1.67
CA LYS A 49 6.34 -8.76 1.93
C LYS A 49 7.66 -7.99 2.15
N GLY A 50 7.59 -6.67 2.44
CA GLY A 50 8.73 -5.77 2.58
C GLY A 50 9.50 -5.54 1.27
N ARG A 51 8.89 -5.77 0.11
CA ARG A 51 9.61 -5.86 -1.17
C ARG A 51 9.70 -4.54 -1.93
N ILE A 52 8.80 -3.58 -1.68
CA ILE A 52 8.91 -2.18 -2.12
C ILE A 52 10.23 -1.62 -1.58
N ASP A 53 10.44 -1.74 -0.25
CA ASP A 53 11.64 -1.31 0.45
C ASP A 53 12.90 -2.00 -0.10
N HIS A 54 12.92 -3.34 -0.12
CA HIS A 54 14.07 -4.10 -0.63
C HIS A 54 14.45 -3.73 -2.07
N ALA A 55 13.47 -3.44 -2.93
CA ALA A 55 13.73 -3.03 -4.30
C ALA A 55 14.29 -1.60 -4.37
N HIS A 56 13.82 -0.68 -3.54
CA HIS A 56 14.37 0.67 -3.45
C HIS A 56 15.81 0.65 -2.92
N HIS A 57 16.11 -0.14 -1.90
CA HIS A 57 17.48 -0.41 -1.44
C HIS A 57 18.39 -0.90 -2.57
N GLY A 58 17.87 -1.73 -3.47
CA GLY A 58 18.57 -2.20 -4.67
C GLY A 58 18.66 -1.15 -5.79
N THR A 59 18.07 0.03 -5.65
CA THR A 59 17.82 1.05 -6.70
C THR A 59 17.09 0.48 -7.91
N GLN A 60 16.18 -0.47 -7.70
CA GLN A 60 15.44 -1.19 -8.74
C GLN A 60 13.99 -0.70 -8.81
N ALA A 61 13.78 0.52 -9.29
CA ALA A 61 12.47 1.17 -9.31
C ALA A 61 11.40 0.36 -10.05
N LYS A 62 11.77 -0.41 -11.08
CA LYS A 62 10.82 -1.28 -11.77
C LYS A 62 10.25 -2.35 -10.84
N LYS A 63 11.08 -2.96 -10.00
CA LYS A 63 10.61 -3.93 -9.00
C LYS A 63 9.78 -3.25 -7.92
N ALA A 64 10.27 -2.15 -7.35
CA ALA A 64 9.58 -1.42 -6.29
C ALA A 64 8.15 -1.01 -6.71
N LEU A 65 7.99 -0.47 -7.92
CA LEU A 65 6.69 -0.06 -8.43
C LEU A 65 5.77 -1.23 -8.79
N HIS A 66 6.32 -2.38 -9.18
CA HIS A 66 5.52 -3.58 -9.39
C HIS A 66 5.02 -4.17 -8.06
N GLU A 67 5.83 -4.15 -7.00
CA GLU A 67 5.37 -4.51 -5.65
C GLU A 67 4.29 -3.54 -5.17
N ALA A 68 4.47 -2.24 -5.38
CA ALA A 68 3.48 -1.23 -5.01
C ALA A 68 2.14 -1.44 -5.73
N VAL A 69 2.16 -1.83 -7.01
CA VAL A 69 0.94 -2.20 -7.75
C VAL A 69 0.29 -3.46 -7.17
N GLU A 70 1.07 -4.45 -6.76
CA GLU A 70 0.51 -5.65 -6.13
C GLU A 70 -0.06 -5.36 -4.73
N PHE A 71 0.57 -4.45 -3.97
CA PHE A 71 0.03 -3.95 -2.72
C PHE A 71 -1.29 -3.21 -2.90
N ASP A 72 -1.39 -2.34 -3.91
CA ASP A 72 -2.64 -1.65 -4.28
C ASP A 72 -3.75 -2.63 -4.66
N ARG A 73 -3.43 -3.71 -5.39
CA ARG A 73 -4.40 -4.79 -5.68
C ARG A 73 -4.87 -5.50 -4.42
N ALA A 74 -3.97 -5.77 -3.47
CA ALA A 74 -4.35 -6.39 -2.20
C ALA A 74 -5.28 -5.48 -1.38
N ILE A 75 -5.03 -4.16 -1.38
CA ILE A 75 -5.92 -3.15 -0.78
C ILE A 75 -7.30 -3.18 -1.46
N GLY A 76 -7.33 -3.15 -2.80
CA GLY A 76 -8.58 -3.26 -3.57
C GLY A 76 -9.35 -4.54 -3.26
N ARG A 77 -8.65 -5.68 -3.18
CA ARG A 77 -9.26 -6.97 -2.85
C ARG A 77 -9.82 -7.00 -1.43
N ALA A 78 -9.11 -6.42 -0.46
CA ALA A 78 -9.62 -6.29 0.90
C ALA A 78 -10.90 -5.44 0.95
N ALA A 79 -10.96 -4.35 0.19
CA ALA A 79 -12.14 -3.50 0.08
C ALA A 79 -13.35 -4.22 -0.55
N GLU A 80 -13.13 -5.16 -1.47
CA GLU A 80 -14.21 -6.01 -2.02
C GLU A 80 -14.75 -7.04 -1.02
N LEU A 81 -13.92 -7.46 -0.06
CA LEU A 81 -14.23 -8.54 0.88
C LEU A 81 -14.72 -8.05 2.25
N THR A 82 -14.68 -6.74 2.49
CA THR A 82 -15.04 -6.10 3.76
C THR A 82 -16.06 -4.97 3.55
N SER A 83 -16.72 -4.53 4.62
CA SER A 83 -17.73 -3.48 4.56
C SER A 83 -17.19 -2.20 5.22
N GLU A 84 -17.23 -1.09 4.51
CA GLU A 84 -16.83 0.22 5.08
C GLU A 84 -17.77 0.69 6.21
N LEU A 85 -18.90 0.01 6.43
CA LEU A 85 -19.79 0.29 7.56
C LEU A 85 -19.27 -0.28 8.89
N ASP A 86 -18.42 -1.30 8.85
CA ASP A 86 -17.91 -2.00 10.05
C ASP A 86 -16.39 -2.23 10.05
N THR A 87 -15.70 -1.90 8.96
CA THR A 87 -14.26 -2.13 8.79
C THR A 87 -13.54 -0.81 8.58
N LEU A 88 -12.61 -0.47 9.48
CA LEU A 88 -11.65 0.61 9.27
C LEU A 88 -10.41 0.07 8.55
N THR A 89 -10.20 0.53 7.32
CA THR A 89 -9.00 0.25 6.53
C THR A 89 -8.07 1.46 6.58
N VAL A 90 -6.82 1.25 6.95
CA VAL A 90 -5.76 2.27 6.98
C VAL A 90 -4.59 1.79 6.13
N VAL A 91 -4.12 2.63 5.21
CA VAL A 91 -2.95 2.39 4.36
C VAL A 91 -1.93 3.48 4.66
N THR A 92 -0.71 3.08 4.94
CA THR A 92 0.42 3.98 5.23
C THR A 92 1.71 3.34 4.74
N ALA A 93 2.80 4.11 4.74
CA ALA A 93 4.15 3.56 4.78
C ALA A 93 4.73 3.71 6.19
N ASP A 94 5.78 2.96 6.48
CA ASP A 94 6.61 3.11 7.68
C ASP A 94 7.67 4.20 7.50
N HIS A 95 8.23 4.34 6.30
CA HIS A 95 9.11 5.43 5.86
C HIS A 95 9.09 5.59 4.33
N SER A 96 9.89 6.53 3.81
CA SER A 96 10.08 6.74 2.37
C SER A 96 11.47 6.26 1.91
N HIS A 97 11.89 6.66 0.71
CA HIS A 97 13.21 6.42 0.10
C HIS A 97 13.73 7.70 -0.55
N VAL A 98 15.03 7.78 -0.84
CA VAL A 98 15.61 8.90 -1.61
C VAL A 98 15.32 8.77 -3.11
N PHE A 99 14.10 8.36 -3.44
CA PHE A 99 13.59 8.07 -4.76
C PHE A 99 12.84 9.28 -5.34
N ALA A 100 13.05 9.57 -6.61
CA ALA A 100 12.36 10.67 -7.28
C ALA A 100 12.00 10.36 -8.72
N PHE A 101 10.91 10.98 -9.18
CA PHE A 101 10.54 11.08 -10.59
C PHE A 101 10.68 12.52 -11.08
N GLY A 102 11.31 12.72 -12.24
CA GLY A 102 11.54 14.06 -12.78
C GLY A 102 11.78 14.08 -14.29
N GLY A 103 12.55 15.08 -14.73
CA GLY A 103 13.04 15.13 -16.12
C GLY A 103 12.04 15.58 -17.18
N TYR A 104 10.91 16.19 -16.78
CA TYR A 104 9.86 16.72 -17.67
C TYR A 104 9.38 15.71 -18.72
N SER A 105 9.28 14.43 -18.34
CA SER A 105 8.83 13.36 -19.23
C SER A 105 7.41 13.60 -19.72
N ALA A 106 7.19 13.43 -21.03
CA ALA A 106 5.89 13.66 -21.65
C ALA A 106 4.83 12.69 -21.13
N ARG A 107 3.55 13.09 -21.16
CA ARG A 107 2.43 12.21 -20.81
C ARG A 107 2.48 10.92 -21.65
N GLY A 108 2.38 9.78 -20.97
CA GLY A 108 2.46 8.44 -21.59
C GLY A 108 3.88 7.88 -21.69
N ASN A 109 4.91 8.63 -21.29
CA ASN A 109 6.25 8.06 -21.11
C ASN A 109 6.24 7.06 -19.95
N SER A 110 7.01 5.98 -20.07
CA SER A 110 7.20 5.05 -18.96
C SER A 110 7.84 5.77 -17.78
N VAL A 111 7.33 5.51 -16.57
CA VAL A 111 7.81 6.11 -15.33
C VAL A 111 9.25 5.68 -14.98
N VAL A 112 9.64 4.49 -15.42
CA VAL A 112 11.03 3.98 -15.35
C VAL A 112 11.79 4.14 -16.67
N GLY A 113 11.17 4.76 -17.67
CA GLY A 113 11.73 4.96 -19.00
C GLY A 113 12.73 6.10 -19.07
N VAL A 114 13.25 6.33 -20.27
CA VAL A 114 14.26 7.35 -20.54
C VAL A 114 13.59 8.71 -20.75
N SER A 115 14.21 9.78 -20.25
CA SER A 115 13.79 11.15 -20.55
C SER A 115 14.08 11.48 -22.02
N ARG A 116 13.17 12.24 -22.64
CA ARG A 116 13.37 12.75 -24.01
C ARG A 116 14.41 13.86 -24.09
N SER A 117 14.74 14.49 -22.96
CA SER A 117 15.74 15.54 -22.87
C SER A 117 17.11 14.94 -22.56
N LEU A 118 18.15 15.53 -23.14
CA LEU A 118 19.53 15.21 -22.75
C LEU A 118 19.91 16.00 -21.50
N ALA A 119 20.72 15.40 -20.65
CA ALA A 119 21.40 16.10 -19.57
C ALA A 119 22.53 17.01 -20.13
N GLU A 120 23.17 17.79 -19.25
CA GLU A 120 24.23 18.73 -19.63
C GLU A 120 25.43 18.04 -20.30
N ASP A 121 25.72 16.80 -19.91
CA ASP A 121 26.75 15.92 -20.46
C ASP A 121 26.40 15.30 -21.82
N LYS A 122 25.29 15.74 -22.43
CA LYS A 122 24.77 15.30 -23.74
C LYS A 122 24.38 13.83 -23.78
N LYS A 123 24.03 13.23 -22.64
CA LYS A 123 23.56 11.85 -22.52
C LYS A 123 22.14 11.81 -21.95
N HIS A 124 21.40 10.78 -22.30
CA HIS A 124 20.08 10.50 -21.77
C HIS A 124 20.14 10.05 -20.32
N PHE A 125 19.05 10.22 -19.59
CA PHE A 125 18.88 9.80 -18.20
C PHE A 125 17.46 9.25 -18.00
N THR A 126 17.23 8.48 -16.96
CA THR A 126 15.91 7.91 -16.66
C THR A 126 15.00 8.90 -15.94
N THR A 127 13.69 8.75 -16.14
CA THR A 127 12.66 9.55 -15.43
C THR A 127 12.74 9.33 -13.93
N ALA A 128 12.93 8.07 -13.53
CA ALA A 128 13.17 7.64 -12.16
C ALA A 128 14.66 7.73 -11.82
N VAL A 129 15.01 8.28 -10.66
CA VAL A 129 16.37 8.42 -10.13
C VAL A 129 16.38 8.22 -8.61
N TYR A 130 17.56 7.98 -8.04
CA TYR A 130 17.75 7.96 -6.59
C TYR A 130 18.88 8.90 -6.16
N GLY A 131 18.82 9.39 -4.91
CA GLY A 131 19.84 10.24 -4.31
C GLY A 131 21.14 9.52 -3.95
N ASN A 132 21.09 8.22 -3.66
CA ASN A 132 22.25 7.38 -3.39
C ASN A 132 21.92 5.90 -3.67
N GLY A 133 22.91 5.00 -3.59
CA GLY A 133 22.69 3.56 -3.70
C GLY A 133 23.52 2.88 -4.79
N PRO A 134 23.27 1.58 -5.05
CA PRO A 134 24.13 0.74 -5.87
C PRO A 134 24.04 0.98 -7.37
N GLY A 135 23.20 1.93 -7.81
CA GLY A 135 23.07 2.34 -9.22
C GLY A 135 24.13 3.33 -9.70
N TYR A 136 25.07 3.75 -8.84
CA TYR A 136 26.19 4.61 -9.26
C TYR A 136 27.06 3.89 -10.28
N GLN A 137 27.31 4.52 -11.44
CA GLN A 137 28.13 3.94 -12.51
C GLN A 137 28.96 5.00 -13.23
N ILE A 138 30.23 4.66 -13.46
CA ILE A 138 31.15 5.42 -14.31
C ILE A 138 31.77 4.45 -15.32
N VAL A 139 31.56 4.71 -16.61
CA VAL A 139 32.11 3.94 -17.72
C VAL A 139 33.04 4.85 -18.51
N ASN A 140 34.29 4.44 -18.68
CA ASN A 140 35.34 5.23 -19.34
C ASN A 140 35.47 6.66 -18.78
N GLY A 141 35.38 6.80 -17.45
CA GLY A 141 35.51 8.08 -16.75
C GLY A 141 34.29 9.00 -16.84
N THR A 142 33.16 8.54 -17.41
CA THR A 142 31.95 9.35 -17.54
C THR A 142 30.68 8.57 -17.18
N ARG A 143 29.58 9.28 -16.89
CA ARG A 143 28.25 8.67 -16.69
C ARG A 143 27.83 7.87 -17.93
N PRO A 144 27.31 6.64 -17.82
CA PRO A 144 26.86 5.91 -19.00
C PRO A 144 25.60 6.56 -19.60
N ASP A 145 25.51 6.53 -20.94
CA ASP A 145 24.32 6.97 -21.67
C ASP A 145 23.21 5.92 -21.56
N MET A 146 21.96 6.34 -21.40
CA MET A 146 20.82 5.46 -21.17
C MET A 146 19.97 5.33 -22.43
N ASN A 147 19.32 4.17 -22.59
CA ASN A 147 18.35 3.94 -23.64
C ASN A 147 17.25 2.99 -23.14
N GLU A 148 16.17 2.89 -23.90
CA GLU A 148 15.00 2.08 -23.50
C GLU A 148 15.32 0.60 -23.34
N SER A 149 16.28 0.05 -24.10
CA SER A 149 16.68 -1.35 -23.94
C SER A 149 17.33 -1.61 -22.58
N ILE A 150 18.03 -0.62 -22.03
CA ILE A 150 18.68 -0.70 -20.72
C ILE A 150 17.66 -0.45 -19.62
N SER A 151 16.92 0.65 -19.70
CA SER A 151 15.99 1.07 -18.63
C SER A 151 14.78 0.14 -18.47
N SER A 152 14.45 -0.64 -19.50
CA SER A 152 13.34 -1.60 -19.46
C SER A 152 13.70 -2.96 -18.85
N MET A 153 14.99 -3.25 -18.59
CA MET A 153 15.41 -4.51 -17.97
C MET A 153 14.86 -4.64 -16.54
N ASN A 154 14.52 -5.87 -16.12
CA ASN A 154 13.97 -6.13 -14.78
C ASN A 154 14.97 -5.88 -13.65
N ASP A 155 16.26 -6.03 -13.94
CA ASP A 155 17.36 -5.89 -13.00
C ASP A 155 18.08 -4.54 -13.11
N TYR A 156 17.62 -3.64 -13.99
CA TYR A 156 18.20 -2.31 -14.14
C TYR A 156 18.16 -1.53 -12.82
N LYS A 157 19.32 -0.98 -12.46
CA LYS A 157 19.52 -0.11 -11.32
C LYS A 157 19.55 1.34 -11.79
N GLN A 158 18.59 2.15 -11.35
CA GLN A 158 18.55 3.57 -11.71
C GLN A 158 19.82 4.28 -11.24
N GLN A 159 20.31 5.21 -12.06
CA GLN A 159 21.53 5.96 -11.76
C GLN A 159 21.40 6.74 -10.44
N THR A 160 22.49 6.76 -9.68
CA THR A 160 22.60 7.48 -8.41
C THR A 160 23.87 8.34 -8.40
N PRO A 161 23.88 9.51 -7.73
CA PRO A 161 25.05 10.37 -7.65
C PRO A 161 26.01 9.99 -6.50
N VAL A 162 25.55 9.28 -5.47
CA VAL A 162 26.37 8.85 -4.32
C VAL A 162 26.40 7.31 -4.25
N PRO A 163 27.57 6.67 -4.41
CA PRO A 163 27.68 5.22 -4.38
C PRO A 163 27.51 4.68 -2.97
N LEU A 164 26.56 3.76 -2.80
CA LEU A 164 26.40 2.93 -1.61
C LEU A 164 26.02 1.51 -2.04
N ASP A 165 26.29 0.51 -1.19
CA ASP A 165 25.88 -0.89 -1.49
C ASP A 165 24.36 -1.07 -1.40
N SER A 166 23.71 -0.23 -0.60
CA SER A 166 22.27 -0.14 -0.43
C SER A 166 21.86 1.32 -0.43
N GLU A 167 20.79 1.65 -1.14
CA GLU A 167 20.16 2.97 -1.03
C GLU A 167 19.58 3.19 0.37
N THR A 168 19.40 4.44 0.79
CA THR A 168 18.94 4.80 2.14
C THR A 168 17.46 5.21 2.16
N HIS A 169 16.77 4.97 3.26
CA HIS A 169 15.42 5.49 3.48
C HIS A 169 15.37 7.03 3.37
N GLY A 170 14.20 7.52 2.99
CA GLY A 170 13.78 8.91 3.04
C GLY A 170 13.13 9.24 4.39
N ILE A 171 13.27 10.48 4.82
CA ILE A 171 12.82 10.96 6.15
C ILE A 171 11.64 11.92 6.04
N GLU A 172 11.16 12.19 4.84
CA GLU A 172 9.98 13.02 4.61
C GLU A 172 8.70 12.30 5.06
N ASP A 173 7.68 13.10 5.36
CA ASP A 173 6.38 12.61 5.78
C ASP A 173 5.78 11.65 4.73
N VAL A 174 5.21 10.55 5.22
CA VAL A 174 4.47 9.58 4.40
C VAL A 174 2.96 9.78 4.52
N ALA A 175 2.23 9.39 3.48
CA ALA A 175 0.79 9.55 3.46
C ALA A 175 0.07 8.48 4.31
N ILE A 176 -1.04 8.89 4.92
CA ILE A 176 -2.00 7.98 5.55
C ILE A 176 -3.32 8.11 4.80
N PHE A 177 -3.84 7.00 4.30
CA PHE A 177 -5.17 6.89 3.70
C PHE A 177 -6.05 6.07 4.64
N ALA A 178 -7.27 6.52 4.91
CA ALA A 178 -8.19 5.82 5.79
C ALA A 178 -9.62 5.79 5.22
N LYS A 179 -10.32 4.67 5.44
CA LYS A 179 -11.72 4.50 5.04
C LYS A 179 -12.46 3.63 6.05
N GLY A 180 -13.72 3.97 6.35
CA GLY A 180 -14.58 3.23 7.29
C GLY A 180 -14.83 3.95 8.61
N PRO A 181 -15.28 3.25 9.67
CA PRO A 181 -15.61 3.85 10.96
C PRO A 181 -14.44 4.65 11.53
N MET A 182 -14.73 5.88 11.98
CA MET A 182 -13.74 6.81 12.54
C MET A 182 -12.60 7.26 11.61
N SER A 183 -12.63 6.91 10.31
CA SER A 183 -11.60 7.33 9.34
C SER A 183 -11.40 8.85 9.25
N HIS A 184 -12.42 9.65 9.55
CA HIS A 184 -12.34 11.11 9.59
C HIS A 184 -11.38 11.67 10.67
N LEU A 185 -10.92 10.85 11.61
CA LEU A 185 -9.91 11.22 12.59
C LEU A 185 -8.49 11.26 11.98
N PHE A 186 -8.27 10.63 10.83
CA PHE A 186 -7.01 10.76 10.08
C PHE A 186 -7.03 12.06 9.29
N HIS A 187 -6.43 13.11 9.85
CA HIS A 187 -6.40 14.45 9.25
C HIS A 187 -5.09 15.18 9.56
N GLY A 188 -4.75 16.16 8.72
CA GLY A 188 -3.61 17.05 8.94
C GLY A 188 -2.27 16.33 8.90
N VAL A 189 -1.33 16.81 9.72
CA VAL A 189 -0.01 16.19 9.94
C VAL A 189 0.00 15.60 11.34
N GLN A 190 0.40 14.34 11.46
CA GLN A 190 0.33 13.58 12.70
C GLN A 190 1.64 12.83 12.91
N GLU A 191 1.98 12.56 14.16
CA GLU A 191 3.02 11.61 14.52
C GLU A 191 2.62 10.20 14.06
N GLN A 192 3.56 9.37 13.60
CA GLN A 192 3.24 8.01 13.14
C GLN A 192 2.61 7.14 14.25
N SER A 193 2.96 7.40 15.51
CA SER A 193 2.34 6.76 16.68
C SER A 193 0.84 7.01 16.80
N TYR A 194 0.30 8.04 16.14
CA TYR A 194 -1.13 8.33 16.09
C TYR A 194 -1.95 7.20 15.43
N ILE A 195 -1.38 6.52 14.44
CA ILE A 195 -2.07 5.48 13.65
C ILE A 195 -2.65 4.37 14.55
N PRO A 196 -1.85 3.67 15.37
CA PRO A 196 -2.39 2.62 16.24
C PRO A 196 -3.37 3.17 17.30
N HIS A 197 -3.21 4.42 17.75
CA HIS A 197 -4.15 5.03 18.69
C HIS A 197 -5.55 5.22 18.08
N VAL A 198 -5.64 5.73 16.84
CA VAL A 198 -6.93 5.88 16.16
C VAL A 198 -7.55 4.51 15.84
N MET A 199 -6.74 3.53 15.43
CA MET A 199 -7.23 2.17 15.19
C MET A 199 -7.78 1.53 16.47
N ALA A 200 -7.06 1.65 17.59
CA ALA A 200 -7.51 1.14 18.89
C ALA A 200 -8.79 1.85 19.37
N TYR A 201 -8.86 3.18 19.21
CA TYR A 201 -10.07 3.95 19.53
C TYR A 201 -11.27 3.52 18.69
N ALA A 202 -11.11 3.37 17.38
CA ALA A 202 -12.17 2.97 16.46
C ALA A 202 -12.72 1.56 16.76
N ALA A 203 -11.88 0.68 17.32
CA ALA A 203 -12.22 -0.68 17.70
C ALA A 203 -12.55 -0.83 19.20
N CYS A 204 -12.51 0.24 19.99
CA CYS A 204 -12.74 0.22 21.44
C CYS A 204 -11.82 -0.75 22.20
N ILE A 205 -10.56 -0.82 21.76
CA ILE A 205 -9.50 -1.65 22.35
C ILE A 205 -8.68 -0.78 23.31
N GLU A 206 -8.08 -1.38 24.34
CA GLU A 206 -7.17 -0.73 25.28
C GLU A 206 -6.23 0.28 24.59
N PRO A 207 -6.08 1.52 25.11
CA PRO A 207 -6.66 2.07 26.35
C PRO A 207 -8.03 2.77 26.16
N TYR A 208 -8.78 2.44 25.11
CA TYR A 208 -10.00 3.14 24.69
C TYR A 208 -11.27 2.30 24.84
N GLU A 209 -11.36 1.41 25.83
CA GLU A 209 -12.51 0.54 26.05
C GLU A 209 -13.80 1.32 26.36
N ASN A 210 -13.67 2.51 26.94
CA ASN A 210 -14.78 3.45 27.19
C ASN A 210 -15.07 4.35 25.99
N CYS A 211 -14.88 3.84 24.77
CA CYS A 211 -15.27 4.54 23.56
C CYS A 211 -16.78 4.84 23.61
N GLU A 212 -17.21 6.08 23.34
CA GLU A 212 -18.63 6.42 23.25
C GLU A 212 -19.15 6.20 21.81
N LEU A 213 -18.77 5.07 21.20
CA LEU A 213 -19.16 4.73 19.83
C LEU A 213 -20.48 3.95 19.83
N VAL A 214 -21.39 4.34 18.94
CA VAL A 214 -22.60 3.55 18.69
C VAL A 214 -22.17 2.25 18.00
N PRO A 215 -22.60 1.06 18.46
CA PRO A 215 -22.25 -0.20 17.82
C PRO A 215 -22.58 -0.16 16.32
N GLY A 216 -21.62 -0.55 15.49
CA GLY A 216 -21.77 -0.60 14.04
C GLY A 216 -23.06 -1.30 13.63
N ASN A 217 -23.79 -0.70 12.70
CA ASN A 217 -25.16 -1.05 12.30
C ASN A 217 -25.19 -2.35 11.46
N GLY A 218 -24.60 -3.43 11.98
CA GLY A 218 -24.68 -4.78 11.45
C GLY A 218 -26.05 -5.39 11.76
N GLY A 219 -27.04 -5.12 10.90
CA GLY A 219 -28.16 -6.03 10.66
C GLY A 219 -29.10 -6.39 11.83
N GLY A 220 -29.13 -5.62 12.91
CA GLY A 220 -30.20 -5.71 13.90
C GLY A 220 -31.40 -4.89 13.44
N ILE A 221 -32.38 -5.51 12.77
CA ILE A 221 -33.70 -4.89 12.58
C ILE A 221 -34.24 -4.58 13.98
N HIS A 222 -34.23 -3.30 14.35
CA HIS A 222 -34.93 -2.83 15.54
C HIS A 222 -36.41 -3.21 15.34
N PRO A 223 -37.01 -4.09 16.16
CA PRO A 223 -38.39 -4.54 15.95
C PRO A 223 -39.39 -3.38 16.04
N SER A 224 -38.96 -2.24 16.60
CA SER A 224 -39.86 -1.13 16.92
C SER A 224 -40.40 -0.44 15.67
N LEU A 225 -39.63 -0.30 14.58
CA LEU A 225 -40.10 0.45 13.42
C LEU A 225 -41.12 -0.31 12.56
N LEU A 226 -40.94 -1.63 12.40
CA LEU A 226 -41.87 -2.48 11.65
C LEU A 226 -43.19 -2.69 12.43
N LEU A 227 -43.12 -2.80 13.76
CA LEU A 227 -44.29 -2.84 14.64
C LEU A 227 -45.04 -1.50 14.66
N LEU A 228 -44.34 -0.37 14.63
CA LEU A 228 -44.95 0.97 14.52
C LEU A 228 -45.68 1.17 13.18
N LEU A 229 -45.10 0.69 12.07
CA LEU A 229 -45.73 0.77 10.75
C LEU A 229 -46.96 -0.15 10.63
N MET A 230 -46.94 -1.37 11.18
CA MET A 230 -48.13 -2.24 11.19
C MET A 230 -49.24 -1.70 12.11
N GLY A 231 -48.90 -1.05 13.23
CA GLY A 231 -49.88 -0.41 14.11
C GLY A 231 -50.60 0.78 13.47
N LEU A 232 -49.90 1.58 12.65
CA LEU A 232 -50.51 2.68 11.90
C LEU A 232 -51.43 2.20 10.77
N LEU A 233 -51.09 1.08 10.11
CA LEU A 233 -51.92 0.51 9.04
C LEU A 233 -53.21 -0.13 9.58
N LEU A 234 -53.19 -0.73 10.77
CA LEU A 234 -54.39 -1.31 11.40
C LEU A 234 -55.38 -0.24 11.91
N THR A 235 -54.89 0.94 12.29
CA THR A 235 -55.73 2.06 12.72
C THR A 235 -56.35 2.83 11.56
N LEU A 236 -55.71 2.83 10.38
CA LEU A 236 -56.25 3.44 9.15
C LEU A 236 -57.27 2.54 8.41
N CYS A 237 -57.26 1.23 8.61
CA CYS A 237 -58.24 0.29 8.03
C CYS A 237 -59.50 0.08 8.89
N SER A 238 -59.61 0.71 10.05
CA SER A 238 -60.74 0.55 10.99
C SER A 238 -61.67 1.78 11.05
N ALA A 239 -61.61 2.66 10.05
CA ALA A 239 -62.48 3.84 9.92
C ALA A 239 -63.31 3.78 8.63
#